data_AF-A0A8T7EX45-F1
#
_entry.id   AF-A0A8T7EX45-F1
#
_cell.length_a   1.000
_cell.length_b   1.000
_cell.length_c   1.000
_cell.angle_alpha   90.00
_cell.angle_beta   90.00
_cell.angle_gamma   90.00
#
_symmetry.space_group_name_H-M   'P 1'
#
loop_
_entity.id
_entity.type
_entity.pdbx_description
1 polymer ?
#
loop_
_entity_poly.entity_id
_entity_poly.type
_entity_poly.pdbx_seq_one_letter_code
_entity_poly.pdbx_strand_id
1 'polypeptide(L)'
;MHRFIILNEPDIDRETYSFEFEGELEDYFNILKTAYLAARQGNPAARVHLAGTTYWHDINAGRRLYLDRLFERIMADPDAPANGYYFDALSLHIYFRSESIPFVVGKMQELLDRYGLGDKPIWINEYNTSPNLDPAWPVTRPAVSGELGAAAGVSRAGNGAGAGERRAADVGVQAVGSERRAGDRDVRPADAGARRPSAAAGFITRTAR
;
A
#
# COMPACT_ATOMS: atom_id res chain seq x y z
N MET A 1 -4.63 -14.11 -14.51
CA MET A 1 -4.40 -13.20 -13.37
C MET A 1 -4.43 -14.05 -12.10
N HIS A 2 -3.46 -13.92 -11.20
CA HIS A 2 -3.34 -14.81 -10.04
C HIS A 2 -3.05 -14.08 -8.73
N ARG A 3 -3.02 -12.74 -8.73
CA ARG A 3 -2.76 -11.92 -7.55
C ARG A 3 -3.91 -10.95 -7.34
N PHE A 4 -4.44 -10.91 -6.12
CA PHE A 4 -5.58 -10.09 -5.73
C PHE A 4 -5.20 -9.26 -4.50
N ILE A 5 -5.52 -7.98 -4.51
CA ILE A 5 -5.44 -7.12 -3.33
C ILE A 5 -6.88 -6.91 -2.87
N ILE A 6 -7.16 -7.20 -1.60
CA ILE A 6 -8.52 -7.18 -1.08
C ILE A 6 -8.78 -5.83 -0.41
N LEU A 7 -9.50 -4.96 -1.13
CA LEU A 7 -9.83 -3.57 -0.77
C LEU A 7 -8.60 -2.64 -0.69
N ASN A 8 -8.86 -1.40 -0.26
CA ASN A 8 -7.87 -0.34 -0.10
C ASN A 8 -8.05 0.36 1.26
N GLU A 9 -6.94 0.61 1.95
CA GLU A 9 -6.82 1.47 3.14
C GLU A 9 -7.99 1.41 4.16
N PRO A 10 -8.36 0.21 4.67
CA PRO A 10 -9.44 0.05 5.64
C PRO A 10 -9.08 0.63 7.03
N ASP A 11 -7.84 1.09 7.22
CA ASP A 11 -7.32 1.69 8.44
C ASP A 11 -7.51 3.21 8.52
N ILE A 12 -7.98 3.84 7.44
CA ILE A 12 -8.29 5.28 7.44
C ILE A 12 -9.68 5.48 8.05
N ASP A 13 -9.77 6.37 9.03
CA ASP A 13 -11.02 6.68 9.73
C ASP A 13 -11.91 7.61 8.90
N ARG A 14 -13.23 7.56 9.16
CA ARG A 14 -14.26 8.32 8.43
C ARG A 14 -14.04 9.83 8.41
N GLU A 15 -13.45 10.38 9.45
CA GLU A 15 -13.18 11.81 9.60
C GLU A 15 -11.95 12.26 8.81
N THR A 16 -11.17 11.31 8.27
CA THR A 16 -9.93 11.58 7.55
C THR A 16 -10.20 11.72 6.05
N TYR A 17 -9.58 12.74 5.44
CA TYR A 17 -9.61 12.90 3.99
C TYR A 17 -8.96 11.68 3.31
N SER A 18 -9.62 11.14 2.26
CA SER A 18 -9.29 9.85 1.60
C SER A 18 -9.83 8.60 2.30
N PHE A 19 -10.84 8.72 3.15
CA PHE A 19 -11.63 7.58 3.63
C PHE A 19 -12.34 6.83 2.49
N GLU A 20 -12.13 5.52 2.39
CA GLU A 20 -12.68 4.70 1.29
C GLU A 20 -13.52 3.49 1.74
N PHE A 21 -13.46 3.09 3.01
CA PHE A 21 -14.12 1.88 3.50
C PHE A 21 -15.02 2.16 4.71
N GLU A 22 -16.34 2.03 4.53
CA GLU A 22 -17.33 2.33 5.58
C GLU A 22 -17.41 1.30 6.72
N GLY A 23 -16.81 0.12 6.55
CA GLY A 23 -16.90 -0.98 7.51
C GLY A 23 -15.87 -0.91 8.63
N GLU A 24 -16.04 -1.79 9.61
CA GLU A 24 -15.15 -1.93 10.76
C GLU A 24 -14.13 -3.07 10.55
N LEU A 25 -13.23 -3.24 11.52
CA LEU A 25 -12.22 -4.31 11.53
C LEU A 25 -12.82 -5.71 11.24
N GLU A 26 -13.97 -6.02 11.85
CA GLU A 26 -14.62 -7.32 11.67
C GLU A 26 -15.20 -7.49 10.26
N ASP A 27 -15.71 -6.41 9.66
CA ASP A 27 -16.21 -6.43 8.28
C ASP A 27 -15.08 -6.70 7.30
N TYR A 28 -13.94 -6.02 7.48
CA TYR A 28 -12.75 -6.26 6.67
C TYR A 28 -12.24 -7.70 6.82
N PHE A 29 -12.18 -8.22 8.07
CA PHE A 29 -11.80 -9.60 8.33
C PHE A 29 -12.69 -10.61 7.59
N ASN A 30 -14.02 -10.42 7.64
CA ASN A 30 -14.98 -11.30 6.97
C ASN A 30 -14.86 -11.24 5.44
N ILE A 31 -14.63 -10.04 4.89
CA ILE A 31 -14.37 -9.85 3.46
C ILE A 31 -13.06 -10.56 3.06
N LEU A 32 -11.98 -10.38 3.83
CA LEU A 32 -10.68 -11.02 3.59
C LEU A 32 -10.79 -12.54 3.60
N LYS A 33 -11.38 -13.12 4.66
CA LYS A 33 -11.59 -14.57 4.78
C LYS A 33 -12.38 -15.11 3.59
N THR A 34 -13.50 -14.47 3.27
CA THR A 34 -14.38 -14.90 2.17
C THR A 34 -13.67 -14.80 0.82
N ALA A 35 -12.99 -13.68 0.55
CA ALA A 35 -12.26 -13.48 -0.69
C ALA A 35 -11.13 -14.48 -0.87
N TYR A 36 -10.39 -14.79 0.21
CA TYR A 36 -9.31 -15.78 0.16
C TYR A 36 -9.80 -17.17 -0.20
N LEU A 37 -10.85 -17.63 0.48
CA LEU A 37 -11.45 -18.94 0.23
C LEU A 37 -12.01 -19.03 -1.19
N ALA A 38 -12.76 -18.02 -1.63
CA ALA A 38 -13.33 -17.98 -2.98
C ALA A 38 -12.24 -17.95 -4.07
N ALA A 39 -11.20 -17.14 -3.89
CA ALA A 39 -10.10 -17.04 -4.84
C ALA A 39 -9.39 -18.39 -5.00
N ARG A 40 -9.11 -19.11 -3.91
CA ARG A 40 -8.44 -20.41 -3.95
C ARG A 40 -9.34 -21.55 -4.41
N GLN A 41 -10.64 -21.45 -4.17
CA GLN A 41 -11.62 -22.39 -4.73
C GLN A 41 -11.65 -22.31 -6.26
N GLY A 42 -11.67 -21.09 -6.82
CA GLY A 42 -11.67 -20.87 -8.27
C GLY A 42 -10.30 -21.06 -8.93
N ASN A 43 -9.21 -20.80 -8.20
CA ASN A 43 -7.85 -20.94 -8.67
C ASN A 43 -6.90 -21.28 -7.51
N PRO A 44 -6.46 -22.53 -7.36
CA PRO A 44 -5.53 -22.93 -6.29
C PRO A 44 -4.18 -22.19 -6.30
N ALA A 45 -3.79 -21.60 -7.43
CA ALA A 45 -2.58 -20.78 -7.56
C ALA A 45 -2.79 -19.30 -7.19
N ALA A 46 -4.00 -18.89 -6.78
CA ALA A 46 -4.28 -17.52 -6.37
C ALA A 46 -3.39 -17.10 -5.19
N ARG A 47 -2.97 -15.83 -5.22
CA ARG A 47 -2.23 -15.13 -4.19
C ARG A 47 -3.04 -13.93 -3.74
N VAL A 48 -3.25 -13.81 -2.44
CA VAL A 48 -4.10 -12.78 -1.85
C VAL A 48 -3.25 -11.86 -1.00
N HIS A 49 -3.34 -10.58 -1.29
CA HIS A 49 -2.70 -9.52 -0.54
C HIS A 49 -3.73 -8.92 0.40
N LEU A 50 -3.28 -8.56 1.60
CA LEU A 50 -4.01 -7.60 2.41
C LEU A 50 -4.18 -6.30 1.63
N ALA A 51 -5.22 -5.55 1.99
CA ALA A 51 -5.39 -4.17 1.58
C ALA A 51 -4.08 -3.43 1.84
N GLY A 52 -3.77 -2.47 0.98
CA GLY A 52 -2.74 -1.51 1.30
C GLY A 52 -3.14 -0.77 2.57
N THR A 53 -2.43 -0.99 3.66
CA THR A 53 -2.68 -0.25 4.90
C THR A 53 -1.66 0.84 5.07
N THR A 54 -2.04 1.90 5.77
CA THR A 54 -1.12 2.96 6.14
C THR A 54 -0.48 2.70 7.50
N TYR A 55 0.63 3.38 7.77
CA TYR A 55 1.27 3.36 9.10
C TYR A 55 0.97 4.63 9.90
N TRP A 56 1.05 5.78 9.24
CA TRP A 56 1.07 7.06 9.92
C TRP A 56 -0.32 7.52 10.39
N HIS A 57 -1.43 7.03 9.83
CA HIS A 57 -2.77 7.44 10.28
C HIS A 57 -3.01 7.02 11.74
N ASP A 58 -2.78 5.76 12.08
CA ASP A 58 -2.94 5.28 13.45
C ASP A 58 -1.94 5.93 14.41
N ILE A 59 -0.67 6.04 14.02
CA ILE A 59 0.37 6.63 14.87
C ILE A 59 0.04 8.10 15.19
N ASN A 60 -0.35 8.89 14.19
CA ASN A 60 -0.68 10.30 14.38
C ASN A 60 -1.95 10.48 15.23
N ALA A 61 -2.89 9.53 15.15
CA ALA A 61 -4.10 9.52 15.96
C ALA A 61 -3.90 8.90 17.36
N GLY A 62 -2.68 8.45 17.70
CA GLY A 62 -2.39 7.79 18.98
C GLY A 62 -3.10 6.44 19.14
N ARG A 63 -3.45 5.78 18.03
CA ARG A 63 -4.15 4.50 18.01
C ARG A 63 -3.17 3.35 17.91
N ARG A 64 -3.62 2.19 18.39
CA ARG A 64 -2.97 0.92 18.08
C ARG A 64 -3.13 0.64 16.58
N LEU A 65 -2.05 0.18 15.94
CA LEU A 65 -2.02 -0.16 14.52
C LEU A 65 -3.19 -1.09 14.14
N TYR A 66 -3.86 -0.77 13.04
CA TYR A 66 -4.93 -1.57 12.46
C TYR A 66 -4.49 -2.99 12.17
N LEU A 67 -3.32 -3.17 11.55
CA LEU A 67 -2.73 -4.48 11.28
C LEU A 67 -2.51 -5.30 12.55
N ASP A 68 -2.15 -4.65 13.66
CA ASP A 68 -1.95 -5.34 14.93
C ASP A 68 -3.28 -5.88 15.46
N ARG A 69 -4.35 -5.08 15.40
CA ARG A 69 -5.72 -5.51 15.74
C ARG A 69 -6.23 -6.60 14.78
N LEU A 70 -5.94 -6.48 13.49
CA LEU A 70 -6.36 -7.43 12.46
C LEU A 70 -5.67 -8.79 12.67
N PHE A 71 -4.36 -8.80 12.93
CA PHE A 71 -3.62 -10.04 13.18
C PHE A 71 -4.13 -10.73 14.45
N GLU A 72 -4.37 -9.97 15.53
CA GLU A 72 -5.04 -10.50 16.73
C GLU A 72 -6.36 -11.22 16.38
N ARG A 73 -7.19 -10.58 15.56
CA ARG A 73 -8.48 -11.15 15.14
C ARG A 73 -8.31 -12.39 14.25
N ILE A 74 -7.35 -12.38 13.33
CA ILE A 74 -7.02 -13.53 12.48
C ILE A 74 -6.53 -14.71 13.33
N MET A 75 -5.67 -14.47 14.32
CA MET A 75 -5.16 -15.52 15.19
C MET A 75 -6.24 -16.13 16.10
N ALA A 76 -7.30 -15.38 16.39
CA ALA A 76 -8.45 -15.87 17.14
C ALA A 76 -9.38 -16.79 16.33
N ASP A 77 -9.25 -16.84 15.00
CA ASP A 77 -10.04 -17.74 14.16
C ASP A 77 -9.41 -19.15 14.12
N PRO A 78 -10.11 -20.20 14.58
CA PRO A 78 -9.57 -21.55 14.62
C PRO A 78 -9.28 -22.15 13.23
N ASP A 79 -9.91 -21.64 12.17
CA ASP A 79 -9.68 -22.10 10.80
C ASP A 79 -8.48 -21.42 10.16
N ALA A 80 -7.96 -20.32 10.72
CA ALA A 80 -6.92 -19.51 10.11
C ALA A 80 -5.63 -20.30 9.80
N PRO A 81 -5.09 -21.13 10.72
CA PRO A 81 -3.88 -21.91 10.44
C PRO A 81 -4.03 -22.85 9.23
N ALA A 82 -5.18 -23.51 9.10
CA ALA A 82 -5.48 -24.40 7.97
C ALA A 82 -5.60 -23.65 6.63
N ASN A 83 -5.85 -22.34 6.69
CA ASN A 83 -6.04 -21.47 5.54
C ASN A 83 -4.87 -20.48 5.34
N GLY A 84 -3.70 -20.74 5.94
CA GLY A 84 -2.53 -19.87 5.78
C GLY A 84 -2.76 -18.44 6.28
N TYR A 85 -3.68 -18.26 7.23
CA TYR A 85 -4.08 -16.98 7.80
C TYR A 85 -4.77 -16.01 6.81
N TYR A 86 -5.33 -16.54 5.71
CA TYR A 86 -6.14 -15.81 4.72
C TYR A 86 -5.41 -14.74 3.87
N PHE A 87 -4.08 -14.67 3.94
CA PHE A 87 -3.30 -13.80 3.05
C PHE A 87 -1.91 -14.37 2.77
N ASP A 88 -1.35 -14.01 1.63
CA ASP A 88 -0.04 -14.40 1.14
C ASP A 88 1.00 -13.27 1.22
N ALA A 89 0.58 -12.01 1.28
CA ALA A 89 1.46 -10.85 1.40
C ALA A 89 0.79 -9.68 2.14
N LEU A 90 1.59 -8.94 2.92
CA LEU A 90 1.17 -7.69 3.54
C LEU A 90 1.44 -6.53 2.58
N SER A 91 0.43 -5.71 2.25
CA SER A 91 0.61 -4.53 1.40
C SER A 91 0.65 -3.25 2.23
N LEU A 92 1.51 -2.31 1.87
CA LEU A 92 1.70 -1.03 2.55
C LEU A 92 1.58 0.14 1.60
N HIS A 93 0.89 1.18 2.06
CA HIS A 93 0.78 2.47 1.39
C HIS A 93 1.54 3.53 2.19
N ILE A 94 2.57 4.12 1.57
CA ILE A 94 3.51 5.04 2.24
C ILE A 94 3.62 6.33 1.42
N TYR A 95 2.64 7.20 1.62
CA TYR A 95 2.54 8.49 0.95
C TYR A 95 3.30 9.61 1.67
N PHE A 96 3.89 10.51 0.89
CA PHE A 96 4.49 11.79 1.32
C PHE A 96 5.66 11.74 2.30
N ARG A 97 6.05 10.55 2.79
CA ARG A 97 7.19 10.31 3.69
C ARG A 97 8.02 9.13 3.18
N SER A 98 8.49 9.18 1.94
CA SER A 98 9.22 8.05 1.35
C SER A 98 10.52 7.73 2.10
N GLU A 99 11.12 8.70 2.77
CA GLU A 99 12.26 8.48 3.68
C GLU A 99 11.93 7.58 4.87
N SER A 100 10.64 7.47 5.23
CA SER A 100 10.19 6.57 6.30
C SER A 100 10.01 5.12 5.86
N ILE A 101 10.16 4.79 4.57
CA ILE A 101 9.94 3.44 4.05
C ILE A 101 10.74 2.37 4.83
N PRO A 102 12.08 2.49 5.02
CA PRO A 102 12.83 1.47 5.75
C PRO A 102 12.36 1.30 7.20
N PHE A 103 11.97 2.40 7.85
CA PHE A 103 11.46 2.38 9.22
C PHE A 103 10.10 1.67 9.30
N VAL A 104 9.16 2.05 8.42
CA VAL A 104 7.82 1.46 8.39
C VAL A 104 7.90 -0.03 8.06
N VAL A 105 8.68 -0.42 7.04
CA VAL A 105 8.90 -1.84 6.70
C VAL A 105 9.47 -2.62 7.88
N GLY A 106 10.48 -2.06 8.57
CA GLY A 106 11.03 -2.68 9.78
C GLY A 106 9.97 -2.88 10.88
N LYS A 107 9.12 -1.88 11.12
CA LYS A 107 8.01 -1.99 12.08
C LYS A 107 6.98 -3.04 11.69
N MET A 108 6.69 -3.18 10.40
CA MET A 108 5.76 -4.19 9.91
C MET A 108 6.35 -5.61 9.96
N GLN A 109 7.66 -5.76 9.73
CA GLN A 109 8.34 -7.04 9.93
C GLN A 109 8.33 -7.45 11.40
N GLU A 110 8.67 -6.54 12.32
CA GLU A 110 8.56 -6.79 13.77
C GLU A 110 7.13 -7.22 14.15
N LEU A 111 6.11 -6.58 13.56
CA LEU A 111 4.71 -6.92 13.79
C LEU A 111 4.37 -8.33 13.27
N LEU A 112 4.77 -8.69 12.05
CA LEU A 112 4.56 -10.03 11.50
C LEU A 112 5.25 -11.10 12.36
N ASP A 113 6.48 -10.86 12.78
CA ASP A 113 7.26 -11.78 13.62
C ASP A 113 6.56 -12.04 14.96
N ARG A 114 5.97 -11.02 15.59
CA ARG A 114 5.20 -11.17 16.85
C ARG A 114 4.03 -12.14 16.75
N TYR A 115 3.44 -12.28 15.56
CA TYR A 115 2.33 -13.20 15.30
C TYR A 115 2.75 -14.52 14.64
N GLY A 116 4.06 -14.75 14.48
CA GLY A 116 4.57 -15.94 13.78
C GLY A 116 4.34 -15.93 12.27
N LEU A 117 4.15 -14.74 11.68
CA LEU A 117 3.87 -14.53 10.26
C LEU A 117 5.08 -13.94 9.50
N GLY A 118 6.27 -14.00 10.11
CA GLY A 118 7.50 -13.37 9.60
C GLY A 118 7.95 -13.80 8.20
N ASP A 119 7.53 -14.97 7.75
CA ASP A 119 7.82 -15.48 6.40
C ASP A 119 6.93 -14.86 5.31
N LYS A 120 5.90 -14.09 5.68
CA LYS A 120 5.03 -13.43 4.71
C LYS A 120 5.73 -12.18 4.14
N PRO A 121 5.86 -12.05 2.81
CA PRO A 121 6.49 -10.89 2.20
C PRO A 121 5.68 -9.62 2.43
N ILE A 122 6.40 -8.50 2.47
CA ILE A 122 5.85 -7.14 2.52
C ILE A 122 5.93 -6.53 1.12
N TRP A 123 4.85 -5.91 0.67
CA TRP A 123 4.76 -5.24 -0.61
C TRP A 123 4.43 -3.77 -0.40
N ILE A 124 5.07 -2.89 -1.16
CA ILE A 124 4.74 -1.47 -1.17
C ILE A 124 4.03 -1.22 -2.50
N ASN A 125 2.70 -1.14 -2.44
CA ASN A 125 1.85 -1.02 -3.62
C ASN A 125 1.65 0.43 -4.00
N GLU A 126 1.70 1.33 -3.02
CA GLU A 126 1.54 2.75 -3.24
C GLU A 126 2.53 3.54 -2.38
N TYR A 127 3.26 4.45 -3.02
CA TYR A 127 4.15 5.38 -2.37
C TYR A 127 4.35 6.60 -3.26
N ASN A 128 4.63 7.74 -2.65
CA ASN A 128 5.15 8.89 -3.39
C ASN A 128 6.04 9.75 -2.49
N THR A 129 6.83 10.60 -3.14
CA THR A 129 7.50 11.73 -2.52
C THR A 129 6.68 12.97 -2.81
N SER A 130 6.40 13.79 -1.80
CA SER A 130 5.67 15.04 -1.99
C SER A 130 6.62 16.08 -2.61
N PRO A 131 6.38 16.61 -3.82
CA PRO A 131 7.26 17.60 -4.46
C PRO A 131 6.97 19.01 -3.93
N ASN A 132 6.88 19.18 -2.61
CA ASN A 132 6.37 20.42 -2.02
C ASN A 132 7.47 21.47 -1.80
N LEU A 133 8.74 21.10 -1.98
CA LEU A 133 9.89 22.01 -1.94
C LEU A 133 10.54 22.20 -3.33
N ASP A 134 9.83 21.87 -4.43
CA ASP A 134 10.32 22.22 -5.76
C ASP A 134 10.36 23.76 -5.90
N PRO A 135 11.54 24.39 -6.03
CA PRO A 135 11.64 25.84 -6.19
C PRO A 135 10.95 26.33 -7.46
N ALA A 136 10.78 25.47 -8.48
CA ALA A 136 10.08 25.77 -9.71
C ALA A 136 8.55 25.62 -9.60
N TRP A 137 8.06 24.85 -8.62
CA TRP A 137 6.63 24.55 -8.40
C TRP A 137 6.26 24.56 -6.91
N PRO A 138 6.27 25.74 -6.26
CA PRO A 138 5.95 25.86 -4.83
C PRO A 138 4.48 25.51 -4.54
N VAL A 139 4.25 24.54 -3.66
CA VAL A 139 2.91 24.17 -3.18
C VAL A 139 2.53 25.06 -2.00
N THR A 140 1.47 25.85 -2.14
CA THR A 140 1.06 26.89 -1.16
C THR A 140 0.50 26.35 0.16
N ARG A 141 0.29 25.03 0.31
CA ARG A 141 -0.07 24.35 1.56
C ARG A 141 0.49 22.91 1.60
N PRO A 142 1.79 22.72 1.92
CA PRO A 142 2.36 21.38 2.06
C PRO A 142 1.74 20.65 3.26
N ALA A 143 1.33 19.40 3.09
CA ALA A 143 0.99 18.53 4.22
C ALA A 143 2.25 18.04 4.96
N VAL A 144 3.38 17.89 4.25
CA VAL A 144 4.73 17.57 4.74
C VAL A 144 5.77 18.19 3.80
N SER A 145 6.96 18.55 4.31
CA SER A 145 8.07 19.16 3.58
C SER A 145 9.13 18.12 3.16
N GLY A 146 9.61 18.14 1.91
CA GLY A 146 10.72 17.29 1.43
C GLY A 146 11.29 17.75 0.08
N GLU A 147 12.58 17.52 -0.17
CA GLU A 147 13.31 17.93 -1.39
C GLU A 147 13.25 16.87 -2.50
N LEU A 148 13.28 17.32 -3.76
CA LEU A 148 13.29 16.46 -4.97
C LEU A 148 14.43 15.42 -4.98
N GLY A 149 15.57 15.71 -4.32
CA GLY A 149 16.69 14.77 -4.23
C GLY A 149 16.37 13.47 -3.47
N ALA A 150 15.43 13.52 -2.52
CA ALA A 150 14.97 12.34 -1.79
C ALA A 150 14.13 11.40 -2.68
N ALA A 151 13.46 11.94 -3.70
CA ALA A 151 12.66 11.15 -4.65
C ALA A 151 13.52 10.23 -5.54
N ALA A 152 14.73 10.67 -5.90
CA ALA A 152 15.64 9.93 -6.77
C ALA A 152 16.29 8.72 -6.08
N GLY A 153 16.53 8.79 -4.76
CA GLY A 153 17.13 7.69 -3.99
C GLY A 153 16.21 6.47 -3.86
N VAL A 154 14.90 6.69 -3.76
CA VAL A 154 13.89 5.63 -3.59
C VAL A 154 13.74 4.79 -4.86
N SER A 155 13.89 5.38 -6.05
CA SER A 155 13.84 4.62 -7.32
C SER A 155 14.99 3.62 -7.48
N ARG A 156 16.12 3.81 -6.79
CA ARG A 156 17.29 2.93 -6.93
C ARG A 156 17.25 1.70 -6.01
N ALA A 157 16.45 1.75 -4.94
CA ALA A 157 16.24 0.61 -4.05
C ALA A 157 15.30 -0.47 -4.63
N GLY A 158 14.54 -0.13 -5.68
CA GLY A 158 13.53 -1.02 -6.31
C GLY A 158 14.04 -1.94 -7.42
N ASN A 159 15.31 -1.82 -7.85
CA ASN A 159 15.90 -2.67 -8.91
C ASN A 159 16.91 -3.68 -8.34
N GLY A 160 16.47 -4.49 -7.37
CA GLY A 160 17.21 -5.67 -6.94
C GLY A 160 16.97 -6.83 -7.90
N ALA A 161 17.73 -6.89 -8.99
CA ALA A 161 17.78 -8.07 -9.86
C ALA A 161 18.24 -9.28 -9.04
N GLY A 162 17.53 -10.41 -9.22
CA GLY A 162 17.75 -11.62 -8.44
C GLY A 162 19.16 -12.20 -8.57
N ALA A 163 19.69 -12.65 -7.44
CA ALA A 163 20.48 -13.88 -7.29
C ALA A 163 20.96 -13.96 -5.83
N GLY A 164 20.45 -14.95 -5.10
CA GLY A 164 21.13 -15.55 -3.95
C GLY A 164 21.19 -14.73 -2.64
N GLU A 165 20.79 -15.42 -1.57
CA GLU A 165 21.32 -15.26 -0.20
C GLU A 165 20.50 -14.44 0.83
N ARG A 166 19.58 -15.18 1.47
CA ARG A 166 19.22 -15.24 2.92
C ARG A 166 18.75 -13.97 3.66
N ARG A 167 17.48 -14.02 4.06
CA ARG A 167 16.78 -13.27 5.14
C ARG A 167 16.98 -11.75 5.12
N ALA A 168 16.49 -11.14 4.05
CA ALA A 168 15.86 -9.82 4.10
C ALA A 168 14.40 -10.04 3.63
N ALA A 169 13.43 -9.33 4.21
CA ALA A 169 12.05 -9.40 3.75
C ALA A 169 12.03 -9.17 2.23
N ASP A 170 11.42 -10.07 1.47
CA ASP A 170 11.26 -9.88 0.02
C ASP A 170 10.30 -8.71 -0.19
N VAL A 171 10.86 -7.49 -0.34
CA VAL A 171 10.09 -6.27 -0.58
C VAL A 171 9.79 -6.16 -2.07
N GLY A 172 8.56 -6.46 -2.45
CA GLY A 172 8.05 -6.18 -3.80
C GLY A 172 7.60 -4.71 -3.89
N VAL A 173 8.16 -3.96 -4.84
CA VAL A 173 7.73 -2.57 -5.12
C VAL A 173 7.08 -2.53 -6.50
N GLN A 174 5.84 -2.07 -6.58
CA GLN A 174 5.20 -1.75 -7.85
C GLN A 174 4.85 -0.26 -7.88
N ALA A 175 5.64 0.53 -8.62
CA ALA A 175 5.34 1.93 -8.84
C ALA A 175 4.32 2.10 -9.97
N VAL A 176 3.17 2.71 -9.70
CA VAL A 176 2.25 3.16 -10.75
C VAL A 176 2.71 4.55 -11.20
N GLY A 177 3.65 4.59 -12.15
CA GLY A 177 4.03 5.82 -12.83
C GLY A 177 3.03 6.17 -13.93
N SER A 178 2.61 7.43 -14.03
CA SER A 178 1.89 7.91 -15.20
C SER A 178 2.84 7.91 -16.41
N GLU A 179 2.69 6.95 -17.32
CA GLU A 179 3.41 6.96 -18.59
C GLU A 179 2.96 8.18 -19.42
N ARG A 180 3.86 9.14 -19.61
CA ARG A 180 3.70 10.14 -20.67
C ARG A 180 3.86 9.43 -22.01
N ARG A 181 2.83 9.49 -22.86
CA ARG A 181 2.98 9.13 -24.27
C ARG A 181 3.88 10.16 -24.96
N ALA A 182 4.83 9.67 -25.75
CA ALA A 182 5.64 10.53 -26.61
C ALA A 182 4.72 11.27 -27.60
N GLY A 183 4.50 12.57 -27.40
CA GLY A 183 3.71 13.40 -28.31
C GLY A 183 3.14 14.71 -27.76
N ASP A 184 2.99 14.89 -26.45
CA ASP A 184 2.41 16.13 -25.91
C ASP A 184 3.40 17.29 -25.97
N ARG A 185 3.07 18.30 -26.79
CA ARG A 185 3.80 19.58 -26.86
C ARG A 185 3.40 20.48 -25.69
N ASP A 186 4.37 21.27 -25.22
CA ASP A 186 4.19 22.29 -24.19
C ASP A 186 3.05 23.27 -24.52
N VAL A 187 1.98 23.22 -23.72
CA VAL A 187 0.99 24.29 -23.65
C VAL A 187 1.30 25.12 -22.41
N ARG A 188 1.69 26.38 -22.61
CA ARG A 188 1.89 27.35 -21.53
C ARG A 188 0.56 27.64 -20.81
N PRO A 189 0.55 27.81 -19.49
CA PRO A 189 -0.69 27.93 -18.73
C PRO A 189 -1.16 29.39 -18.73
N ALA A 190 -2.20 29.69 -19.51
CA ALA A 190 -2.97 30.92 -19.33
C ALA A 190 -4.49 30.69 -19.35
N ASP A 191 -5.00 29.61 -19.95
CA ASP A 191 -6.45 29.40 -20.07
C ASP A 191 -6.84 27.95 -19.79
N ALA A 192 -7.10 27.62 -18.53
CA ALA A 192 -7.94 26.49 -18.16
C ALA A 192 -8.51 26.70 -16.76
N GLY A 193 -9.69 27.32 -16.73
CA GLY A 193 -10.47 27.52 -15.51
C GLY A 193 -10.83 26.20 -14.83
N ALA A 194 -10.72 26.23 -13.51
CA ALA A 194 -11.42 25.41 -12.51
C ALA A 194 -12.20 24.18 -13.02
N ARG A 195 -11.53 23.02 -13.03
CA ARG A 195 -12.12 21.69 -12.72
C ARG A 195 -10.98 20.78 -12.26
N ARG A 196 -10.92 20.49 -10.96
CA ARG A 196 -10.01 19.48 -10.39
C ARG A 196 -10.66 18.11 -10.60
N PRO A 197 -10.04 17.14 -11.27
CA PRO A 197 -10.53 15.77 -11.22
C PRO A 197 -10.25 15.18 -9.83
N SER A 198 -11.29 14.58 -9.26
CA SER A 198 -11.21 13.67 -8.11
C SER A 198 -10.31 12.49 -8.50
N ALA A 199 -9.26 12.24 -7.72
CA ALA A 199 -8.50 10.99 -7.81
C ALA A 199 -9.18 9.97 -6.89
N ALA A 200 -10.29 9.42 -7.35
CA ALA A 200 -10.79 8.13 -6.88
C ALA A 200 -10.39 7.11 -7.95
N ALA A 201 -9.50 6.18 -7.61
CA ALA A 201 -9.03 5.15 -8.53
C ALA A 201 -9.31 3.75 -7.97
N GLY A 202 -10.58 3.41 -7.81
CA GLY A 202 -11.00 2.02 -7.79
C GLY A 202 -10.87 1.44 -9.20
N PHE A 203 -9.85 0.63 -9.48
CA PHE A 203 -9.75 -0.12 -10.74
C PHE A 203 -9.36 -1.57 -10.52
N ILE A 204 -10.25 -2.48 -10.94
CA ILE A 204 -9.89 -3.84 -11.34
C ILE A 204 -9.13 -3.73 -12.67
N THR A 205 -7.79 -3.75 -12.65
CA THR A 205 -7.00 -3.73 -13.89
C THR A 205 -6.61 -5.14 -14.33
N ARG A 206 -7.13 -5.55 -15.50
CA ARG A 206 -6.71 -6.75 -16.23
C ARG A 206 -5.44 -6.41 -17.02
N THR A 207 -4.27 -6.81 -16.55
CA THR A 207 -3.04 -6.75 -17.36
C THR A 207 -2.90 -8.02 -18.19
N ALA A 208 -2.85 -7.84 -19.51
CA ALA A 208 -2.56 -8.87 -20.49
C ALA A 208 -1.10 -8.79 -20.93
N ARG A 209 -0.29 -9.78 -20.57
CA ARG A 209 0.49 -10.65 -21.46
C ARG A 209 1.29 -11.64 -20.62
#